data_AF-A0AA96RZL1-F1
#
_entry.id   AF-A0AA96RZL1-F1
#
_cell.length_a   1.000
_cell.length_b   1.000
_cell.length_c   1.000
_cell.angle_alpha   90.00
_cell.angle_beta   90.00
_cell.angle_gamma   90.00
#
_symmetry.space_group_name_H-M   'P 1'
#
loop_
_entity.id
_entity.type
_entity.pdbx_description
1 polymer ?
#
loop_
_entity_poly.entity_id
_entity_poly.type
_entity_poly.pdbx_seq_one_letter_code
_entity_poly.pdbx_strand_id
1 'polypeptide(L)'
;MNSPIKIVRVSAQLEKDAFAVQVSHWRLLVETNRYYEIKPESGPVKRIYKEKLNTVVDDTKAYSDGYLACSAFCIEDRINDMHIEMLHQLQLKVKAYMEELQLNQRAIEVQFNSKQP
;
A
#
# COMPACT_ATOMS: atom_id res chain seq x y z
N MET A 1 -29.91 -17.01 -1.28
CA MET A 1 -29.52 -16.01 -2.30
C MET A 1 -28.20 -15.43 -1.84
N ASN A 2 -27.12 -15.58 -2.62
CA ASN A 2 -25.83 -15.01 -2.26
C ASN A 2 -25.87 -13.51 -2.58
N SER A 3 -25.67 -12.68 -1.56
CA SER A 3 -25.51 -11.24 -1.75
C SER A 3 -24.35 -11.00 -2.74
N PRO A 4 -24.49 -10.05 -3.69
CA PRO A 4 -23.41 -9.75 -4.60
C PRO A 4 -22.19 -9.27 -3.81
N ILE A 5 -21.01 -9.81 -4.14
CA ILE A 5 -19.74 -9.41 -3.53
C ILE A 5 -19.54 -7.90 -3.67
N LYS A 6 -19.27 -7.24 -2.54
CA LYS A 6 -18.99 -5.80 -2.50
C LYS A 6 -17.49 -5.59 -2.43
N ILE A 7 -16.92 -5.11 -3.52
CA ILE A 7 -15.49 -4.86 -3.63
C ILE A 7 -15.25 -3.39 -3.31
N VAL A 8 -14.24 -3.14 -2.48
CA VAL A 8 -13.75 -1.80 -2.15
C VAL A 8 -12.26 -1.72 -2.45
N ARG A 9 -11.77 -0.51 -2.69
CA ARG A 9 -10.35 -0.19 -2.63
C ARG A 9 -10.09 0.53 -1.32
N VAL A 10 -9.19 -0.01 -0.52
CA VAL A 10 -8.60 0.65 0.63
C VAL A 10 -7.25 1.20 0.18
N SER A 11 -6.95 2.46 0.48
CA SER A 11 -5.65 3.07 0.24
C SER A 11 -5.19 3.77 1.50
N ALA A 12 -3.93 3.55 1.87
CA ALA A 12 -3.27 4.21 2.98
C ALA A 12 -2.12 5.06 2.46
N GLN A 13 -1.96 6.24 3.06
CA GLN A 13 -0.88 7.18 2.77
C GLN A 13 -0.25 7.63 4.08
N LEU A 14 1.07 7.65 4.11
CA LEU A 14 1.91 8.21 5.15
C LEU A 14 2.71 9.34 4.51
N GLU A 15 2.58 10.54 5.04
CA GLU A 15 3.37 11.69 4.60
C GLU A 15 3.84 12.45 5.84
N LYS A 16 5.16 12.40 6.11
CA LYS A 16 5.81 13.04 7.27
C LYS A 16 5.19 12.59 8.60
N ASP A 17 4.25 13.37 9.13
CA ASP A 17 3.57 13.20 10.41
C ASP A 17 2.08 12.80 10.27
N ALA A 18 1.59 12.69 9.05
CA ALA A 18 0.19 12.37 8.77
C ALA A 18 0.02 10.95 8.22
N PHE A 19 -0.96 10.24 8.77
CA PHE A 19 -1.45 8.97 8.25
C PHE A 19 -2.91 9.12 7.83
N ALA A 20 -3.22 8.77 6.60
CA ALA A 20 -4.58 8.84 6.05
C ALA A 20 -4.98 7.51 5.43
N VAL A 21 -6.23 7.11 5.64
CA VAL A 21 -6.85 5.95 5.00
C VAL A 21 -8.09 6.40 4.26
N GLN A 22 -8.23 5.93 3.03
CA GLN A 22 -9.41 6.17 2.21
C GLN A 22 -9.98 4.83 1.77
N VAL A 23 -11.31 4.69 1.88
CA VAL A 23 -12.07 3.56 1.34
C VAL A 23 -12.93 4.07 0.21
N SER A 24 -12.90 3.38 -0.93
CA SER A 24 -13.74 3.69 -2.09
C SER A 24 -14.45 2.43 -2.57
N HIS A 25 -15.75 2.54 -2.86
CA HIS A 25 -16.54 1.42 -3.36
C HIS A 25 -16.34 1.22 -4.87
N TRP A 26 -16.26 -0.03 -5.29
CA TRP A 26 -16.15 -0.41 -6.69
C TRP A 26 -17.26 -1.37 -7.05
N ARG A 27 -18.01 -1.03 -8.09
CA ARG A 27 -19.11 -1.88 -8.57
C ARG A 27 -18.52 -3.08 -9.31
N LEU A 28 -18.96 -4.28 -8.93
CA LEU A 28 -18.74 -5.49 -9.71
C LEU A 28 -19.54 -5.42 -11.01
N LEU A 29 -18.86 -5.60 -12.15
CA LEU A 29 -19.48 -5.69 -13.48
C LEU A 29 -19.54 -7.13 -13.98
N VAL A 30 -18.42 -7.84 -13.87
CA VAL A 30 -18.29 -9.23 -14.34
C VAL A 30 -17.51 -10.04 -13.31
N GLU A 31 -18.03 -11.22 -12.99
CA GLU A 31 -17.29 -12.25 -12.27
C GLU A 31 -16.93 -13.39 -13.22
N THR A 32 -15.65 -13.73 -13.26
CA THR A 32 -15.15 -14.93 -13.95
C THR A 32 -14.53 -15.89 -12.94
N ASN A 33 -14.04 -17.05 -13.39
CA ASN A 33 -13.30 -17.97 -12.51
C ASN A 33 -11.94 -17.40 -12.07
N ARG A 34 -11.32 -16.49 -12.84
CA ARG A 34 -9.96 -15.98 -12.58
C ARG A 34 -9.91 -14.57 -12.02
N TYR A 35 -10.85 -13.72 -12.42
CA TYR A 35 -10.81 -12.29 -12.11
C TYR A 35 -12.21 -11.68 -12.01
N TYR A 36 -12.27 -10.51 -11.40
CA TYR A 36 -13.40 -9.60 -11.40
C TYR A 36 -13.12 -8.42 -12.35
N GLU A 37 -14.11 -8.02 -13.13
CA GLU A 37 -14.13 -6.69 -13.75
C GLU A 37 -14.91 -5.76 -12.84
N ILE A 38 -14.25 -4.69 -12.40
CA ILE A 38 -14.80 -3.72 -11.46
C ILE A 38 -14.69 -2.31 -12.01
N LYS A 39 -15.57 -1.42 -11.57
CA LYS A 39 -15.57 -0.02 -12.00
C LYS A 39 -15.77 0.92 -10.80
N PRO A 40 -15.00 2.03 -10.73
CA PRO A 40 -15.24 3.06 -9.73
C PRO A 40 -16.48 3.88 -10.15
N GLU A 41 -16.93 4.79 -9.28
CA GLU A 41 -18.01 5.72 -9.61
C GLU A 41 -17.69 6.54 -10.88
N SER A 42 -16.48 7.10 -10.94
CA SER A 42 -15.93 7.77 -12.11
C SER A 42 -14.59 7.17 -12.50
N GLY A 43 -14.46 6.69 -13.74
CA GLY A 43 -13.19 6.19 -14.27
C GLY A 43 -13.30 4.89 -15.07
N PRO A 44 -12.15 4.33 -15.48
CA PRO A 44 -12.09 3.14 -16.32
C PRO A 44 -12.42 1.85 -15.56
N VAL A 45 -12.84 0.83 -16.30
CA VAL A 45 -12.97 -0.54 -15.78
C VAL A 45 -11.59 -1.10 -15.49
N LYS A 46 -11.44 -1.80 -14.37
CA LYS A 46 -10.21 -2.49 -13.96
C LYS A 46 -10.48 -3.98 -13.77
N ARG A 47 -9.47 -4.80 -14.10
CA ARG A 47 -9.46 -6.23 -13.77
C ARG A 47 -8.68 -6.49 -12.50
N ILE A 48 -9.24 -7.32 -11.63
CA ILE A 48 -8.58 -7.81 -10.41
C ILE A 48 -8.61 -9.32 -10.42
N TYR A 49 -7.44 -9.93 -10.46
CA TYR A 49 -7.30 -11.37 -10.29
C TYR A 49 -7.70 -11.77 -8.88
N LYS A 50 -8.46 -12.86 -8.73
CA LYS A 50 -8.97 -13.31 -7.42
C LYS A 50 -7.84 -13.56 -6.41
N GLU A 51 -6.69 -14.01 -6.88
CA GLU A 51 -5.46 -14.21 -6.08
C GLU A 51 -4.80 -12.92 -5.57
N LYS A 52 -5.15 -11.76 -6.15
CA LYS A 52 -4.67 -10.43 -5.71
C LYS A 52 -5.70 -9.71 -4.86
N LEU A 53 -6.87 -10.31 -4.64
CA LEU A 53 -7.88 -9.77 -3.75
C LEU A 53 -7.43 -9.97 -2.30
N ASN A 54 -7.65 -8.97 -1.45
CA ASN A 54 -7.21 -8.93 -0.06
C ASN A 54 -5.68 -9.01 0.08
N THR A 55 -4.95 -8.43 -0.87
CA THR A 55 -3.49 -8.33 -0.82
C THR A 55 -3.09 -6.86 -0.88
N VAL A 56 -2.27 -6.44 0.09
CA VAL A 56 -1.68 -5.10 0.08
C VAL A 56 -0.59 -5.03 -0.99
N VAL A 57 -0.66 -3.97 -1.81
CA VAL A 57 0.34 -3.65 -2.82
C VAL A 57 0.98 -2.30 -2.51
N ASP A 58 2.26 -2.18 -2.86
CA ASP A 58 2.99 -0.93 -2.78
C ASP A 58 2.58 0.00 -3.93
N ASP A 59 2.16 1.21 -3.59
CA ASP A 59 1.88 2.26 -4.57
C ASP A 59 3.10 3.20 -4.74
N THR A 60 4.11 3.10 -3.87
CA THR A 60 5.30 3.97 -3.86
C THR A 60 6.48 3.28 -4.52
N LYS A 61 7.04 3.89 -5.57
CA LYS A 61 8.22 3.33 -6.25
C LYS A 61 9.52 3.56 -5.48
N ALA A 62 9.65 4.71 -4.84
CA ALA A 62 10.82 5.11 -4.07
C ALA A 62 10.37 6.05 -2.96
N TYR A 63 11.00 5.95 -1.79
CA TYR A 63 10.78 6.89 -0.70
C TYR A 63 11.42 8.23 -1.04
N SER A 64 10.57 9.23 -1.22
CA SER A 64 10.95 10.62 -1.49
C SER A 64 10.06 11.55 -0.70
N ASP A 65 10.64 12.61 -0.15
CA ASP A 65 9.91 13.67 0.57
C ASP A 65 9.03 13.20 1.74
N GLY A 66 9.35 12.04 2.33
CA GLY A 66 8.60 11.49 3.46
C GLY A 66 7.30 10.79 3.07
N TYR A 67 7.09 10.47 1.79
CA TYR A 67 5.85 9.88 1.28
C TYR A 67 5.96 8.36 1.11
N LEU A 68 4.98 7.64 1.67
CA LEU A 68 4.71 6.23 1.41
C LEU A 68 3.21 6.01 1.23
N ALA A 69 2.86 5.11 0.33
CA ALA A 69 1.49 4.76 0.02
C ALA A 69 1.39 3.28 -0.35
N CYS A 70 0.29 2.67 0.07
CA CYS A 70 -0.08 1.32 -0.32
C CYS A 70 -1.59 1.22 -0.51
N SER A 71 -2.04 0.25 -1.28
CA SER A 71 -3.45 0.01 -1.47
C SER A 71 -3.78 -1.47 -1.57
N ALA A 72 -5.05 -1.80 -1.40
CA ALA A 72 -5.57 -3.15 -1.59
C ALA A 72 -6.99 -3.05 -2.13
N PHE A 73 -7.36 -4.02 -2.96
CA PHE A 73 -8.76 -4.30 -3.20
C PHE A 73 -9.20 -5.45 -2.33
N CYS A 74 -10.31 -5.29 -1.62
CA CYS A 74 -10.83 -6.31 -0.72
C CYS A 74 -12.35 -6.35 -0.74
N ILE A 75 -12.91 -7.38 -0.12
CA ILE A 75 -14.33 -7.38 0.23
C ILE A 75 -14.58 -6.46 1.43
N GLU A 76 -15.79 -5.94 1.54
CA GLU A 76 -16.17 -4.98 2.60
C GLU A 76 -15.85 -5.50 4.02
N ASP A 77 -16.10 -6.78 4.29
CA ASP A 77 -15.83 -7.41 5.59
C ASP A 77 -14.34 -7.46 5.97
N ARG A 78 -13.44 -7.24 5.00
CA ARG A 78 -11.98 -7.31 5.18
C ARG A 78 -11.32 -5.94 5.31
N ILE A 79 -12.08 -4.83 5.31
CA ILE A 79 -11.51 -3.47 5.37
C ILE A 79 -10.60 -3.30 6.60
N ASN A 80 -11.05 -3.74 7.77
CA ASN A 80 -10.27 -3.60 9.01
C ASN A 80 -8.98 -4.44 8.98
N ASP A 81 -9.06 -5.68 8.46
CA ASP A 81 -7.88 -6.53 8.27
C ASP A 81 -6.87 -5.86 7.34
N MET A 82 -7.34 -5.29 6.23
CA MET A 82 -6.48 -4.57 5.28
C MET A 82 -5.84 -3.34 5.91
N HIS A 83 -6.56 -2.60 6.74
CA HIS A 83 -6.00 -1.46 7.45
C HIS A 83 -4.84 -1.86 8.37
N ILE A 84 -5.00 -2.92 9.17
CA ILE A 84 -3.94 -3.44 10.04
C ILE A 84 -2.74 -3.91 9.22
N GLU A 85 -2.97 -4.63 8.13
CA GLU A 85 -1.92 -5.12 7.25
C GLU A 85 -1.15 -3.98 6.57
N MET A 86 -1.85 -2.93 6.14
CA MET A 86 -1.24 -1.72 5.57
C MET A 86 -0.34 -0.99 6.59
N LEU A 87 -0.80 -0.84 7.84
CA LEU A 87 0.00 -0.25 8.90
C LEU A 87 1.29 -1.04 9.13
N HIS A 88 1.18 -2.37 9.21
CA HIS A 88 2.34 -3.23 9.39
C HIS A 88 3.32 -3.14 8.20
N GLN A 89 2.82 -3.15 6.97
CA GLN A 89 3.63 -2.97 5.76
C GLN A 89 4.38 -1.62 5.75
N LEU A 90 3.68 -0.53 6.08
CA LEU A 90 4.28 0.80 6.15
C LEU A 90 5.35 0.87 7.25
N GLN A 91 5.08 0.30 8.42
CA GLN A 91 6.04 0.23 9.52
C GLN A 91 7.31 -0.53 9.12
N LEU A 92 7.18 -1.69 8.47
CA LEU A 92 8.32 -2.47 7.99
C LEU A 92 9.17 -1.67 7.00
N LYS A 93 8.54 -0.93 6.09
CA LYS A 93 9.26 -0.07 5.13
C LYS A 93 9.99 1.07 5.80
N VAL A 94 9.33 1.79 6.71
CA VAL A 94 9.97 2.88 7.46
C VAL A 94 11.19 2.36 8.19
N LYS A 95 11.07 1.20 8.84
CA LYS A 95 12.20 0.56 9.53
C LYS A 95 13.34 0.22 8.57
N ALA A 96 13.04 -0.40 7.42
CA ALA A 96 14.06 -0.71 6.41
C ALA A 96 14.79 0.55 5.92
N TYR A 97 14.05 1.63 5.62
CA TYR A 97 14.66 2.90 5.22
C TYR A 97 15.53 3.51 6.32
N MET A 98 15.11 3.45 7.57
CA MET A 98 15.93 3.93 8.69
C MET A 98 17.23 3.14 8.82
N GLU A 99 17.19 1.83 8.68
CA GLU A 99 18.38 0.97 8.73
C GLU A 99 19.36 1.28 7.60
N GLU A 100 18.86 1.47 6.37
CA GLU A 100 19.68 1.89 5.22
C GLU A 100 20.30 3.27 5.42
N LEU A 101 19.52 4.25 5.90
CA LEU A 101 20.02 5.59 6.18
C LEU A 101 21.09 5.59 7.27
N GLN A 102 20.95 4.76 8.31
CA GLN A 102 21.97 4.60 9.35
C GLN A 102 23.25 3.96 8.81
N LEU A 103 23.15 3.01 7.88
CA LEU A 103 24.33 2.44 7.21
C LEU A 103 25.06 3.49 6.38
N ASN A 104 24.32 4.27 5.60
CA ASN A 104 24.88 5.34 4.77
C ASN A 104 25.55 6.42 5.62
N GLN A 105 24.91 6.83 6.72
CA GLN A 105 25.45 7.81 7.66
C GLN A 105 26.78 7.32 8.28
N ARG A 106 26.83 6.05 8.72
CA ARG A 106 28.09 5.45 9.23
C ARG A 106 29.20 5.44 8.19
N ALA A 107 28.88 5.11 6.93
CA ALA A 107 29.88 5.12 5.85
C ALA A 107 30.47 6.52 5.63
N ILE A 108 29.63 7.56 5.71
CA ILE A 108 30.05 8.97 5.62
C ILE A 108 30.95 9.34 6.80
N GLU A 109 30.57 8.99 8.03
CA GLU A 109 31.34 9.29 9.24
C GLU A 109 32.73 8.65 9.23
N VAL A 110 32.83 7.38 8.81
CA VAL A 110 34.13 6.70 8.64
C VAL A 110 35.02 7.46 7.67
N GLN A 111 34.46 7.97 6.56
CA GLN A 111 35.21 8.71 5.56
C GLN A 111 35.63 10.11 6.03
N PHE A 112 34.88 10.74 6.91
CA PHE A 112 35.30 11.99 7.55
C PHE A 112 36.46 11.76 8.52
N ASN A 113 36.33 10.74 9.38
CA ASN A 113 37.33 10.45 10.41
C ASN A 113 38.64 9.92 9.81
N SER A 114 38.60 9.21 8.68
CA SER A 114 39.79 8.74 7.97
C SER A 114 40.57 9.86 7.26
N LYS A 115 39.94 11.03 7.08
CA LYS A 115 40.52 12.20 6.41
C LYS A 115 40.95 13.31 7.38
N GLN A 116 40.81 13.11 8.69
CA GLN A 116 41.39 14.02 9.68
C GLN A 116 42.90 13.72 9.80
N PRO A 117 43.78 14.74 9.69
CA PRO A 117 45.24 14.57 9.79
C PRO A 117 45.70 14.18 11.20
#